data_AF-A0A932LEX1-F1
#
_entry.id   AF-A0A932LEX1-F1
#
_cell.length_a   1.000
_cell.length_b   1.000
_cell.length_c   1.000
_cell.angle_alpha   90.00
_cell.angle_beta   90.00
_cell.angle_gamma   90.00
#
_symmetry.space_group_name_H-M   'P 1'
#
loop_
_entity.id
_entity.type
_entity.pdbx_description
1 polymer ?
#
loop_
_entity_poly.entity_id
_entity_poly.type
_entity_poly.pdbx_seq_one_letter_code
_entity_poly.pdbx_strand_id
1 'polypeptide(L)'
;MIQVLRRNLFQTLKMIIYGRWPERSDIEAGYTILLAIPADMPFLLQFALLGLRHLQMPNCRQILVISDGAASDHTLRMLVTAHGDERVQYVPLALIDKVLINLPRSDGSANYRHFTQILRGVLAATTEAIYLHDADAFWLEQGGIESQYREFCERGMYTLGVTPRIDAMFKDRGLDMPGTWELMFSSSWARTRPPVEMKCGWYPLPDGEWRWFDTMLFGQYMDYASGRVGVMANPPKFVHFYGTIVQYRCWQRAGHSRSWEDELFCLLLLSVLAEAIAGTRCEIPLPRPHELARGLRDPAAPITYLAKTAPKRYASFRRGIENLCSSPAFGNDVASRIRTLVAPFDKHFSFA
;
A
#
# COMPACT_ATOMS: atom_id res chain seq x y z
N MET A 1 27.03 -21.06 11.01
CA MET A 1 26.94 -20.70 12.45
C MET A 1 26.60 -19.22 12.69
N ILE A 2 27.38 -18.26 12.16
CA ILE A 2 27.15 -16.80 12.37
C ILE A 2 25.77 -16.32 11.89
N GLN A 3 25.29 -16.77 10.73
CA GLN A 3 23.97 -16.39 10.22
C GLN A 3 22.80 -16.90 11.09
N VAL A 4 22.93 -18.10 11.66
CA VAL A 4 21.90 -18.69 12.55
C VAL A 4 21.83 -17.92 13.87
N LEU A 5 22.99 -17.57 14.46
CA LEU A 5 23.06 -16.75 15.66
C LEU A 5 22.48 -15.35 15.45
N ARG A 6 22.79 -14.71 14.31
CA ARG A 6 22.21 -13.41 13.94
C ARG A 6 20.69 -13.49 13.77
N ARG A 7 20.18 -14.56 13.15
CA ARG A 7 18.74 -14.79 12.98
C ARG A 7 18.04 -14.95 14.33
N ASN A 8 18.59 -15.76 15.23
CA ASN A 8 18.01 -16.01 16.55
C ASN A 8 18.01 -14.74 17.41
N LEU A 9 19.14 -14.02 17.47
CA LEU A 9 19.22 -12.74 18.20
C LEU A 9 18.18 -11.73 17.69
N PHE A 10 18.02 -11.63 16.37
CA PHE A 10 17.07 -10.70 15.79
C PHE A 10 15.61 -11.08 16.08
N GLN A 11 15.29 -12.37 16.08
CA GLN A 11 13.95 -12.82 16.50
C GLN A 11 13.71 -12.55 17.98
N THR A 12 14.69 -12.82 18.86
CA THR A 12 14.59 -12.46 20.27
C THR A 12 14.41 -10.96 20.47
N LEU A 13 15.18 -10.13 19.75
CA LEU A 13 15.06 -8.67 19.82
C LEU A 13 13.67 -8.19 19.37
N LYS A 14 13.11 -8.76 18.30
CA LYS A 14 11.73 -8.47 17.88
C LYS A 14 10.72 -8.87 18.94
N MET A 15 10.86 -10.05 19.56
CA MET A 15 9.96 -10.48 20.62
C MET A 15 10.02 -9.53 21.83
N ILE A 16 11.20 -8.99 22.14
CA ILE A 16 11.36 -8.02 23.22
C ILE A 16 10.66 -6.70 22.87
N ILE A 17 10.86 -6.18 21.65
CA ILE A 17 10.36 -4.86 21.25
C ILE A 17 8.86 -4.90 20.88
N TYR A 18 8.43 -5.97 20.20
CA TYR A 18 7.12 -6.10 19.57
C TYR A 18 6.33 -7.31 20.11
N GLY A 19 6.71 -7.85 21.26
CA GLY A 19 5.99 -8.97 21.88
C GLY A 19 4.71 -8.57 22.59
N ARG A 20 4.53 -7.28 22.89
CA ARG A 20 3.34 -6.75 23.58
C ARG A 20 2.97 -5.39 23.04
N TRP A 21 1.66 -5.12 23.00
CA TRP A 21 1.16 -3.77 22.79
C TRP A 21 1.37 -2.95 24.06
N PRO A 22 1.75 -1.66 23.94
CA PRO A 22 1.61 -0.73 25.04
C PRO A 22 0.13 -0.50 25.35
N GLU A 23 -0.12 0.05 26.53
CA GLU A 23 -1.47 0.43 26.97
C GLU A 23 -2.15 1.35 25.94
N ARG A 24 -3.46 1.19 25.82
CA ARG A 24 -4.28 1.90 24.84
C ARG A 24 -4.85 3.17 25.47
N SER A 25 -4.79 4.28 24.76
CA SER A 25 -5.52 5.50 25.12
C SER A 25 -7.02 5.32 24.91
N ASP A 26 -7.82 6.29 25.38
CA ASP A 26 -9.26 6.32 25.11
C ASP A 26 -9.55 6.32 23.61
N ILE A 27 -10.66 5.68 23.25
CA ILE A 27 -11.03 5.40 21.86
C ILE A 27 -12.35 6.07 21.58
N GLU A 28 -12.41 6.77 20.46
CA GLU A 28 -13.65 7.36 19.97
C GLU A 28 -14.27 6.55 18.82
N ALA A 29 -15.56 6.84 18.57
CA ALA A 29 -16.29 6.26 17.46
C ALA A 29 -15.86 6.90 16.13
N GLY A 30 -15.81 6.07 15.08
CA GLY A 30 -15.35 6.44 13.75
C GLY A 30 -14.19 5.58 13.29
N TYR A 31 -13.48 6.06 12.27
CA TYR A 31 -12.30 5.38 11.75
C TYR A 31 -11.11 6.32 11.51
N THR A 32 -9.93 5.68 11.52
CA THR A 32 -8.63 6.27 11.19
C THR A 32 -8.15 5.69 9.88
N ILE A 33 -7.78 6.52 8.92
CA ILE A 33 -7.11 6.08 7.69
C ILE A 33 -5.61 6.02 7.96
N LEU A 34 -4.97 4.91 7.64
CA LEU A 34 -3.51 4.77 7.65
C LEU A 34 -2.99 4.86 6.22
N LEU A 35 -2.15 5.87 5.96
CA LEU A 35 -1.43 6.07 4.72
C LEU A 35 0.04 5.69 4.90
N ALA A 36 0.36 4.46 4.49
CA ALA A 36 1.73 3.98 4.45
C ALA A 36 2.43 4.51 3.18
N ILE A 37 3.22 5.58 3.33
CA ILE A 37 3.85 6.27 2.20
C ILE A 37 5.36 6.01 2.13
N PRO A 38 5.91 5.64 0.95
CA PRO A 38 7.35 5.64 0.71
C PRO A 38 7.94 7.05 0.85
N ALA A 39 8.96 7.24 1.71
CA ALA A 39 9.52 8.58 1.94
C ALA A 39 10.14 9.23 0.69
N ASP A 40 10.67 8.42 -0.23
CA ASP A 40 11.26 8.86 -1.50
C ASP A 40 10.23 9.10 -2.61
N MET A 41 8.94 8.85 -2.36
CA MET A 41 7.83 9.12 -3.30
C MET A 41 6.77 10.06 -2.72
N PRO A 42 7.13 11.30 -2.37
CA PRO A 42 6.18 12.25 -1.77
C PRO A 42 5.01 12.64 -2.71
N PHE A 43 5.13 12.42 -4.02
CA PHE A 43 4.01 12.60 -4.95
C PHE A 43 2.89 11.58 -4.74
N LEU A 44 3.17 10.38 -4.20
CA LEU A 44 2.12 9.40 -3.87
C LEU A 44 1.26 9.87 -2.70
N LEU A 45 1.83 10.60 -1.73
CA LEU A 45 1.04 11.22 -0.68
C LEU A 45 0.05 12.23 -1.27
N GLN A 46 0.51 13.10 -2.17
CA GLN A 46 -0.39 14.05 -2.83
C GLN A 46 -1.46 13.34 -3.65
N PHE A 47 -1.09 12.31 -4.41
CA PHE A 47 -2.06 11.48 -5.13
C PHE A 47 -3.14 10.91 -4.19
N ALA A 48 -2.74 10.29 -3.10
CA ALA A 48 -3.68 9.70 -2.13
C ALA A 48 -4.57 10.76 -1.48
N LEU A 49 -4.00 11.89 -1.04
CA LEU A 49 -4.77 12.99 -0.44
C LEU A 49 -5.71 13.67 -1.44
N LEU A 50 -5.28 13.82 -2.71
CA LEU A 50 -6.13 14.27 -3.80
C LEU A 50 -7.30 13.30 -4.05
N GLY A 51 -7.12 12.00 -3.89
CA GLY A 51 -8.23 11.04 -3.94
C GLY A 51 -9.18 11.21 -2.75
N LEU A 52 -8.62 11.21 -1.54
CA LEU A 52 -9.37 11.24 -0.28
C LEU A 52 -10.22 12.51 -0.11
N ARG A 53 -9.74 13.68 -0.56
CA ARG A 53 -10.49 14.95 -0.43
C ARG A 53 -11.84 14.96 -1.16
N HIS A 54 -12.05 14.06 -2.13
CA HIS A 54 -13.30 13.96 -2.88
C HIS A 54 -14.28 12.93 -2.31
N LEU A 55 -13.89 12.22 -1.25
CA LEU A 55 -14.73 11.22 -0.60
C LEU A 55 -15.57 11.84 0.50
N GLN A 56 -16.78 11.31 0.67
CA GLN A 56 -17.66 11.62 1.78
C GLN A 56 -17.29 10.74 2.96
N MET A 57 -16.61 11.32 3.96
CA MET A 57 -16.03 10.59 5.08
C MET A 57 -16.43 11.21 6.44
N PRO A 58 -17.73 11.30 6.77
CA PRO A 58 -18.20 11.95 8.01
C PRO A 58 -17.73 11.25 9.29
N ASN A 59 -17.40 9.96 9.22
CA ASN A 59 -16.89 9.18 10.34
C ASN A 59 -15.36 9.06 10.37
N CYS A 60 -14.64 9.67 9.43
CA CYS A 60 -13.18 9.74 9.46
C CYS A 60 -12.74 10.79 10.49
N ARG A 61 -12.02 10.35 11.52
CA ARG A 61 -11.46 11.21 12.58
C ARG A 61 -10.02 11.59 12.33
N GLN A 62 -9.25 10.67 11.73
CA GLN A 62 -7.82 10.83 11.51
C GLN A 62 -7.39 10.24 10.16
N ILE A 63 -6.41 10.88 9.53
CA ILE A 63 -5.67 10.40 8.38
C ILE A 63 -4.19 10.44 8.75
N LEU A 64 -3.62 9.29 9.11
CA LEU A 64 -2.26 9.17 9.61
C LEU A 64 -1.31 8.85 8.46
N VAL A 65 -0.42 9.79 8.16
CA VAL A 65 0.65 9.64 7.18
C VAL A 65 1.89 9.09 7.86
N ILE A 66 2.35 7.93 7.41
CA ILE A 66 3.44 7.19 8.05
C ILE A 66 4.50 6.83 7.00
N SER A 67 5.71 7.36 7.19
CA SER A 67 6.84 7.08 6.29
C SER A 67 7.34 5.65 6.44
N ASP A 68 7.80 5.05 5.33
CA ASP A 68 8.48 3.75 5.32
C ASP A 68 9.93 3.81 5.84
N GLY A 69 10.45 5.01 6.15
CA GLY A 69 11.80 5.22 6.67
C GLY A 69 12.92 4.89 5.68
N ALA A 70 12.62 4.76 4.38
CA ALA A 70 13.61 4.49 3.34
C ALA A 70 14.46 5.70 2.96
N ALA A 71 13.97 6.90 3.25
CA ALA A 71 14.49 8.20 2.84
C ALA A 71 14.15 9.26 3.91
N SER A 72 14.55 10.52 3.68
CA SER A 72 14.16 11.61 4.58
C SER A 72 12.64 11.79 4.60
N ASP A 73 12.06 12.01 5.78
CA ASP A 73 10.63 12.26 5.92
C ASP A 73 10.26 13.76 5.84
N HIS A 74 11.24 14.64 5.63
CA HIS A 74 11.06 16.09 5.64
C HIS A 74 9.98 16.56 4.65
N THR A 75 10.05 16.06 3.41
CA THR A 75 9.09 16.43 2.36
C THR A 75 7.67 15.96 2.68
N LEU A 76 7.50 14.77 3.26
CA LEU A 76 6.19 14.29 3.69
C LEU A 76 5.60 15.17 4.80
N ARG A 77 6.42 15.56 5.79
CA ARG A 77 5.99 16.48 6.86
C ARG A 77 5.53 17.82 6.28
N MET A 78 6.30 18.40 5.36
CA MET A 78 5.93 19.65 4.69
C MET A 78 4.60 19.53 3.95
N LEU A 79 4.39 18.44 3.22
CA LEU A 79 3.14 18.18 2.50
C LEU A 79 1.94 18.05 3.45
N VAL A 80 2.10 17.33 4.56
CA VAL A 80 1.06 17.22 5.60
C VAL A 80 0.72 18.60 6.18
N THR A 81 1.74 19.37 6.58
CA THR A 81 1.54 20.72 7.13
C THR A 81 0.87 21.67 6.14
N ALA A 82 1.22 21.57 4.86
CA ALA A 82 0.66 22.42 3.80
C ALA A 82 -0.76 22.01 3.37
N HIS A 83 -1.23 20.81 3.71
CA HIS A 83 -2.51 20.27 3.22
C HIS A 83 -3.74 21.04 3.78
N GLY A 84 -3.67 21.51 5.03
CA GLY A 84 -4.72 22.33 5.65
C GLY A 84 -5.94 21.56 6.18
N ASP A 85 -6.01 20.24 6.02
CA ASP A 85 -7.03 19.38 6.67
C ASP A 85 -6.51 18.92 8.04
N GLU A 86 -7.21 19.30 9.11
CA GLU A 86 -6.82 18.99 10.50
C GLU A 86 -6.80 17.50 10.83
N ARG A 87 -7.49 16.67 10.03
CA ARG A 87 -7.47 15.21 10.19
C ARG A 87 -6.16 14.62 9.71
N VAL A 88 -5.45 15.28 8.80
CA VAL A 88 -4.21 14.77 8.19
C VAL A 88 -3.03 15.05 9.11
N GLN A 89 -2.44 13.98 9.64
CA GLN A 89 -1.37 14.05 10.63
C GLN A 89 -0.19 13.21 10.23
N TYR A 90 1.02 13.72 10.47
CA TYR A 90 2.24 12.96 10.24
C TYR A 90 2.63 12.20 11.51
N VAL A 91 2.80 10.87 11.40
CA VAL A 91 3.25 10.02 12.50
C VAL A 91 4.70 9.59 12.28
N PRO A 92 5.65 10.07 13.09
CA PRO A 92 7.03 9.66 12.96
C PRO A 92 7.21 8.19 13.39
N LEU A 93 8.09 7.49 12.67
CA LEU A 93 8.63 6.21 13.13
C LEU A 93 9.44 6.41 14.42
N ALA A 94 9.33 5.47 15.36
CA ALA A 94 10.17 5.50 16.56
C ALA A 94 11.65 5.29 16.18
N LEU A 95 12.57 5.79 17.01
CA LEU A 95 14.01 5.65 16.75
C LEU A 95 14.41 4.19 16.55
N ILE A 96 13.88 3.29 17.40
CA ILE A 96 14.15 1.86 17.30
C ILE A 96 13.66 1.27 15.97
N ASP A 97 12.49 1.68 15.47
CA ASP A 97 11.98 1.22 14.18
C ASP A 97 12.90 1.67 13.04
N LYS A 98 13.35 2.94 13.06
CA LYS A 98 14.30 3.48 12.07
C LYS A 98 15.61 2.70 12.07
N VAL A 99 16.14 2.37 13.25
CA VAL A 99 17.36 1.55 13.36
C VAL A 99 17.11 0.16 12.77
N LEU A 100 16.01 -0.50 13.17
CA LEU A 100 15.72 -1.85 12.73
C LEU A 100 15.44 -1.93 11.24
N ILE A 101 14.73 -0.98 10.63
CA ILE A 101 14.45 -0.96 9.18
C ILE A 101 15.74 -0.92 8.35
N ASN A 102 16.78 -0.24 8.83
CA ASN A 102 18.03 -0.01 8.10
C ASN A 102 19.10 -1.10 8.33
N LEU A 103 18.82 -2.11 9.16
CA LEU A 103 19.74 -3.23 9.31
C LEU A 103 19.80 -4.07 8.01
N PRO A 104 20.99 -4.45 7.54
CA PRO A 104 21.15 -5.27 6.35
C PRO A 104 20.54 -6.66 6.57
N ARG A 105 19.58 -7.06 5.71
CA ARG A 105 18.84 -8.32 5.82
C ARG A 105 18.73 -9.04 4.48
N SER A 106 18.72 -10.36 4.55
CA SER A 106 18.44 -11.24 3.41
C SER A 106 16.94 -11.31 3.07
N ASP A 107 16.05 -10.97 4.02
CA ASP A 107 14.60 -11.05 3.90
C ASP A 107 13.91 -9.67 3.98
N GLY A 108 13.47 -9.17 2.81
CA GLY A 108 12.34 -8.24 2.67
C GLY A 108 12.33 -6.99 3.54
N SER A 109 13.28 -6.06 3.34
CA SER A 109 13.25 -4.73 3.97
C SER A 109 11.91 -4.01 3.76
N ALA A 110 11.30 -4.15 2.57
CA ALA A 110 9.98 -3.59 2.26
C ALA A 110 8.87 -4.08 3.20
N ASN A 111 8.81 -5.40 3.49
CA ASN A 111 7.77 -5.94 4.36
C ASN A 111 7.96 -5.49 5.81
N TYR A 112 9.21 -5.37 6.27
CA TYR A 112 9.49 -4.86 7.61
C TYR A 112 9.09 -3.38 7.74
N ARG A 113 9.34 -2.57 6.70
CA ARG A 113 8.90 -1.18 6.64
C ARG A 113 7.38 -1.06 6.72
N HIS A 114 6.68 -1.82 5.88
CA HIS A 114 5.21 -1.86 5.89
C HIS A 114 4.64 -2.29 7.24
N PHE A 115 5.20 -3.35 7.84
CA PHE A 115 4.86 -3.79 9.18
C PHE A 115 5.03 -2.66 10.23
N THR A 116 6.16 -1.95 10.21
CA THR A 116 6.38 -0.84 11.15
C THR A 116 5.42 0.33 10.91
N GLN A 117 5.02 0.61 9.66
CA GLN A 117 4.03 1.63 9.36
C GLN A 117 2.66 1.27 9.98
N ILE A 118 2.20 0.03 9.78
CA ILE A 118 0.95 -0.45 10.38
C ILE A 118 1.03 -0.38 11.91
N LEU A 119 2.12 -0.86 12.51
CA LEU A 119 2.32 -0.82 13.95
C LEU A 119 2.21 0.60 14.50
N ARG A 120 2.94 1.56 13.88
CA ARG A 120 2.89 2.97 14.27
C ARG A 120 1.50 3.56 14.09
N GLY A 121 0.77 3.15 13.06
CA GLY A 121 -0.61 3.55 12.82
C GLY A 121 -1.55 3.06 13.92
N VAL A 122 -1.51 1.77 14.28
CA VAL A 122 -2.33 1.20 15.36
C VAL A 122 -2.02 1.82 16.73
N LEU A 123 -0.78 2.25 16.94
CA LEU A 123 -0.39 2.95 18.16
C LEU A 123 -0.89 4.40 18.22
N ALA A 124 -0.99 5.07 17.07
CA ALA A 124 -1.37 6.47 16.98
C ALA A 124 -2.87 6.70 16.74
N ALA A 125 -3.59 5.68 16.26
CA ALA A 125 -5.02 5.75 16.00
C ALA A 125 -5.83 5.96 17.30
N THR A 126 -6.76 6.91 17.28
CA THR A 126 -7.69 7.21 18.37
C THR A 126 -9.06 6.55 18.17
N THR A 127 -9.27 5.83 17.07
CA THR A 127 -10.56 5.21 16.74
C THR A 127 -10.56 3.69 16.86
N GLU A 128 -11.75 3.09 16.95
CA GLU A 128 -11.88 1.63 16.98
C GLU A 128 -11.65 0.98 15.61
N ALA A 129 -12.20 1.56 14.55
CA ALA A 129 -11.94 1.10 13.19
C ALA A 129 -10.69 1.78 12.62
N ILE A 130 -9.87 1.01 11.93
CA ILE A 130 -8.69 1.48 11.22
C ILE A 130 -8.78 1.01 9.79
N TYR A 131 -8.53 1.90 8.84
CA TYR A 131 -8.59 1.64 7.41
C TYR A 131 -7.20 1.76 6.79
N LEU A 132 -6.63 0.65 6.30
CA LEU A 132 -5.40 0.64 5.52
C LEU A 132 -5.73 1.09 4.10
N HIS A 133 -5.18 2.23 3.69
CA HIS A 133 -5.30 2.74 2.33
C HIS A 133 -3.95 2.68 1.62
N ASP A 134 -3.91 1.99 0.48
CA ASP A 134 -2.71 1.89 -0.33
C ASP A 134 -2.50 3.18 -1.13
N ALA A 135 -1.25 3.65 -1.16
CA ALA A 135 -0.90 4.93 -1.78
C ALA A 135 -1.05 4.95 -3.31
N ASP A 136 -1.20 3.79 -3.93
CA ASP A 136 -1.44 3.54 -5.36
C ASP A 136 -2.86 3.00 -5.63
N ALA A 137 -3.78 3.19 -4.67
CA ALA A 137 -5.21 2.95 -4.82
C ALA A 137 -6.00 4.27 -4.81
N PHE A 138 -7.17 4.27 -5.44
CA PHE A 138 -8.13 5.35 -5.33
C PHE A 138 -9.57 4.87 -5.52
N TRP A 139 -10.48 5.50 -4.80
CA TRP A 139 -11.91 5.22 -4.85
C TRP A 139 -12.59 6.00 -5.99
N LEU A 140 -13.48 5.31 -6.72
CA LEU A 140 -14.30 5.93 -7.76
C LEU A 140 -15.63 6.43 -7.20
N GLU A 141 -16.11 5.81 -6.13
CA GLU A 141 -17.37 6.14 -5.49
C GLU A 141 -17.14 7.00 -4.25
N GLN A 142 -17.81 8.16 -4.18
CA GLN A 142 -17.62 9.13 -3.09
C GLN A 142 -17.85 8.53 -1.70
N GLY A 143 -18.80 7.61 -1.57
CA GLY A 143 -19.15 6.94 -0.31
C GLY A 143 -18.43 5.61 -0.08
N GLY A 144 -17.38 5.29 -0.85
CA GLY A 144 -16.75 3.96 -0.85
C GLY A 144 -16.28 3.52 0.53
N ILE A 145 -15.34 4.26 1.13
CA ILE A 145 -14.79 3.97 2.47
C ILE A 145 -15.90 4.00 3.54
N GLU A 146 -16.84 4.94 3.44
CA GLU A 146 -17.94 5.07 4.41
C GLU A 146 -18.91 3.88 4.36
N SER A 147 -19.16 3.34 3.18
CA SER A 147 -19.97 2.11 3.03
C SER A 147 -19.27 0.89 3.66
N GLN A 148 -17.95 0.78 3.50
CA GLN A 148 -17.14 -0.25 4.14
C GLN A 148 -17.17 -0.10 5.67
N TYR A 149 -17.10 1.14 6.18
CA TYR A 149 -17.21 1.41 7.62
C TYR A 149 -18.56 1.00 8.20
N ARG A 150 -19.67 1.34 7.54
CA ARG A 150 -21.00 0.92 7.98
C ARG A 150 -21.12 -0.60 8.02
N GLU A 151 -20.74 -1.28 6.94
CA GLU A 151 -20.79 -2.75 6.87
C GLU A 151 -19.88 -3.39 7.94
N PHE A 152 -18.69 -2.83 8.17
CA PHE A 152 -17.76 -3.25 9.22
C PHE A 152 -18.40 -3.19 10.61
N CYS A 153 -19.08 -2.08 10.93
CA CYS A 153 -19.78 -1.90 12.20
C CYS A 153 -21.01 -2.80 12.33
N GLU A 154 -21.87 -2.83 11.31
CA GLU A 154 -23.12 -3.60 11.30
C GLU A 154 -22.87 -5.10 11.50
N ARG A 155 -21.83 -5.65 10.84
CA ARG A 155 -21.44 -7.06 10.98
C ARG A 155 -20.52 -7.32 12.17
N GLY A 156 -20.09 -6.27 12.88
CA GLY A 156 -19.15 -6.36 13.99
C GLY A 156 -17.83 -7.04 13.60
N MET A 157 -17.23 -6.66 12.47
CA MET A 157 -16.07 -7.36 11.91
C MET A 157 -14.78 -7.12 12.73
N TYR A 158 -13.88 -8.09 12.72
CA TYR A 158 -12.47 -7.92 13.05
C TYR A 158 -11.71 -7.33 11.89
N THR A 159 -11.95 -7.85 10.68
CA THR A 159 -11.39 -7.32 9.45
C THR A 159 -12.39 -7.42 8.30
N LEU A 160 -12.48 -6.38 7.48
CA LEU A 160 -13.33 -6.31 6.30
C LEU A 160 -12.52 -5.71 5.15
N GLY A 161 -12.21 -6.51 4.13
CA GLY A 161 -11.54 -6.06 2.91
C GLY A 161 -12.51 -5.80 1.77
N VAL A 162 -12.06 -5.08 0.74
CA VAL A 162 -12.86 -4.81 -0.47
C VAL A 162 -12.80 -5.97 -1.46
N THR A 163 -11.67 -6.68 -1.53
CA THR A 163 -11.49 -7.83 -2.42
C THR A 163 -10.81 -8.98 -1.71
N PRO A 164 -11.10 -10.23 -2.11
CA PRO A 164 -10.41 -11.39 -1.56
C PRO A 164 -8.95 -11.43 -2.03
N ARG A 165 -8.11 -12.09 -1.22
CA ARG A 165 -6.77 -12.50 -1.59
C ARG A 165 -6.82 -13.45 -2.78
N ILE A 166 -5.87 -13.28 -3.69
CA ILE A 166 -5.73 -14.13 -4.89
C ILE A 166 -4.91 -15.40 -4.66
N ASP A 167 -4.34 -15.56 -3.45
CA ASP A 167 -3.51 -16.70 -3.09
C ASP A 167 -4.32 -18.02 -3.20
N ALA A 168 -3.85 -18.94 -4.05
CA ALA A 168 -4.55 -20.18 -4.38
C ALA A 168 -4.93 -21.00 -3.14
N MET A 169 -4.07 -21.00 -2.11
CA MET A 169 -4.29 -21.71 -0.85
C MET A 169 -5.63 -21.36 -0.18
N PHE A 170 -6.00 -20.07 -0.14
CA PHE A 170 -7.27 -19.66 0.49
C PHE A 170 -8.45 -20.07 -0.37
N LYS A 171 -8.33 -19.89 -1.69
CA LYS A 171 -9.35 -20.31 -2.65
C LYS A 171 -9.62 -21.81 -2.59
N ASP A 172 -8.57 -22.63 -2.54
CA ASP A 172 -8.68 -24.09 -2.47
C ASP A 172 -9.33 -24.57 -1.17
N ARG A 173 -9.26 -23.75 -0.10
CA ARG A 173 -9.94 -23.98 1.18
C ARG A 173 -11.31 -23.30 1.28
N GLY A 174 -11.78 -22.65 0.22
CA GLY A 174 -13.07 -21.92 0.21
C GLY A 174 -13.10 -20.71 1.15
N LEU A 175 -11.95 -20.07 1.38
CA LEU A 175 -11.81 -18.92 2.28
C LEU A 175 -11.72 -17.63 1.48
N ASP A 176 -12.65 -16.70 1.70
CA ASP A 176 -12.63 -15.35 1.15
C ASP A 176 -11.83 -14.42 2.07
N MET A 177 -10.54 -14.75 2.22
CA MET A 177 -9.61 -13.97 3.03
C MET A 177 -9.46 -12.56 2.46
N PRO A 178 -9.66 -11.49 3.24
CA PRO A 178 -9.48 -10.14 2.73
C PRO A 178 -8.02 -9.87 2.36
N GLY A 179 -7.82 -9.14 1.26
CA GLY A 179 -6.53 -8.50 0.98
C GLY A 179 -6.10 -7.57 2.12
N THR A 180 -4.80 -7.32 2.21
CA THR A 180 -4.23 -6.37 3.18
C THR A 180 -4.22 -4.94 2.63
N TRP A 181 -4.74 -4.77 1.42
CA TRP A 181 -4.97 -3.51 0.73
C TRP A 181 -6.44 -3.11 0.88
N GLU A 182 -6.71 -1.81 1.04
CA GLU A 182 -8.06 -1.29 1.28
C GLU A 182 -8.79 -2.05 2.40
N LEU A 183 -8.08 -2.31 3.51
CA LEU A 183 -8.53 -3.18 4.60
C LEU A 183 -9.03 -2.34 5.78
N MET A 184 -10.29 -2.54 6.18
CA MET A 184 -10.75 -2.06 7.48
C MET A 184 -10.54 -3.12 8.55
N PHE A 185 -10.04 -2.74 9.73
CA PHE A 185 -9.83 -3.65 10.84
C PHE A 185 -10.07 -2.99 12.20
N SER A 186 -10.41 -3.80 13.19
CA SER A 186 -10.60 -3.36 14.57
C SER A 186 -9.24 -3.18 15.26
N SER A 187 -9.02 -2.02 15.85
CA SER A 187 -7.86 -1.76 16.70
C SER A 187 -7.87 -2.67 17.94
N SER A 188 -9.03 -3.02 18.48
CA SER A 188 -9.12 -3.99 19.58
C SER A 188 -8.64 -5.37 19.13
N TRP A 189 -9.11 -5.82 17.96
CA TRP A 189 -8.70 -7.09 17.38
C TRP A 189 -7.19 -7.14 17.09
N ALA A 190 -6.61 -6.11 16.50
CA ALA A 190 -5.17 -6.06 16.26
C ALA A 190 -4.35 -6.22 17.57
N ARG A 191 -4.92 -5.80 18.70
CA ARG A 191 -4.30 -5.84 20.02
C ARG A 191 -4.53 -7.15 20.79
N THR A 192 -5.35 -8.08 20.29
CA THR A 192 -5.52 -9.41 20.90
C THR A 192 -4.31 -10.32 20.68
N ARG A 193 -3.41 -9.94 19.76
CA ARG A 193 -2.19 -10.67 19.42
C ARG A 193 -0.94 -9.84 19.69
N PRO A 194 0.20 -10.47 19.98
CA PRO A 194 1.50 -9.80 19.95
C PRO A 194 1.72 -9.07 18.61
N PRO A 195 2.21 -7.82 18.61
CA PRO A 195 2.43 -7.08 17.36
C PRO A 195 3.33 -7.85 16.37
N VAL A 196 4.33 -8.57 16.85
CA VAL A 196 5.22 -9.41 16.03
C VAL A 196 4.50 -10.48 15.19
N GLU A 197 3.32 -10.94 15.62
CA GLU A 197 2.51 -11.90 14.85
C GLU A 197 1.77 -11.25 13.67
N MET A 198 1.65 -9.92 13.66
CA MET A 198 1.13 -9.19 12.50
C MET A 198 2.16 -9.03 11.39
N LYS A 199 3.44 -9.33 11.63
CA LYS A 199 4.48 -9.24 10.61
C LYS A 199 4.32 -10.38 9.59
N CYS A 200 4.67 -10.14 8.33
CA CYS A 200 4.81 -11.23 7.37
C CYS A 200 5.85 -12.29 7.84
N GLY A 201 5.62 -13.55 7.50
CA GLY A 201 6.53 -14.62 7.94
C GLY A 201 6.02 -16.03 7.64
N TRP A 202 6.87 -17.01 7.92
CA TRP A 202 6.49 -18.41 7.96
C TRP A 202 5.87 -18.73 9.32
N TYR A 203 4.64 -19.26 9.31
CA TYR A 203 3.91 -19.68 10.50
C TYR A 203 3.52 -21.16 10.39
N PRO A 204 3.57 -21.91 11.50
CA PRO A 204 3.02 -23.25 11.54
C PRO A 204 1.48 -23.19 11.56
N LEU A 205 0.86 -24.08 10.81
CA LEU A 205 -0.58 -24.28 10.76
C LEU A 205 -1.01 -25.45 11.66
N PRO A 206 -2.30 -25.53 12.05
CA PRO A 206 -2.82 -26.65 12.85
C PRO A 206 -2.68 -28.04 12.21
N ASP A 207 -2.60 -28.09 10.88
CA ASP A 207 -2.35 -29.31 10.09
C ASP A 207 -0.86 -29.70 10.03
N GLY A 208 0.01 -28.95 10.71
CA GLY A 208 1.46 -29.18 10.76
C GLY A 208 2.23 -28.55 9.59
N GLU A 209 1.55 -27.95 8.61
CA GLU A 209 2.21 -27.28 7.49
C GLU A 209 2.81 -25.94 7.91
N TRP A 210 3.92 -25.54 7.27
CA TRP A 210 4.43 -24.18 7.37
C TRP A 210 4.00 -23.38 6.15
N ARG A 211 3.45 -22.19 6.38
CA ARG A 211 3.00 -21.30 5.31
C ARG A 211 3.51 -19.89 5.50
N TRP A 212 3.83 -19.26 4.38
CA TRP A 212 4.18 -17.85 4.36
C TRP A 212 2.90 -17.02 4.35
N PHE A 213 2.81 -16.08 5.29
CA PHE A 213 1.73 -15.11 5.36
C PHE A 213 2.29 -13.72 5.13
N ASP A 214 1.51 -12.90 4.43
CA ASP A 214 1.75 -11.45 4.41
C ASP A 214 1.37 -10.83 5.77
N THR A 215 1.69 -9.55 5.92
CA THR A 215 1.41 -8.72 7.10
C THR A 215 -0.09 -8.82 7.45
N MET A 216 -0.42 -9.06 8.73
CA MET A 216 -1.78 -9.26 9.28
C MET A 216 -2.53 -10.53 8.82
N LEU A 217 -2.14 -11.14 7.71
CA LEU A 217 -2.88 -12.24 7.08
C LEU A 217 -2.91 -13.51 7.94
N PHE A 218 -1.85 -13.78 8.71
CA PHE A 218 -1.85 -14.90 9.66
C PHE A 218 -2.93 -14.73 10.73
N GLY A 219 -3.05 -13.53 11.32
CA GLY A 219 -4.08 -13.24 12.32
C GLY A 219 -5.49 -13.37 11.75
N GLN A 220 -5.71 -12.87 10.53
CA GLN A 220 -6.97 -13.04 9.82
C GLN A 220 -7.30 -14.52 9.62
N TYR A 221 -6.32 -15.33 9.19
CA TYR A 221 -6.51 -16.75 8.92
C TYR A 221 -6.91 -17.51 10.19
N MET A 222 -6.23 -17.24 11.31
CA MET A 222 -6.54 -17.88 12.59
C MET A 222 -7.95 -17.54 13.12
N ASP A 223 -8.45 -16.34 12.82
CA ASP A 223 -9.78 -15.90 13.25
C ASP A 223 -10.88 -16.09 12.19
N TYR A 224 -10.58 -16.68 11.03
CA TYR A 224 -11.56 -16.77 9.95
C TYR A 224 -12.84 -17.50 10.38
N ALA A 225 -12.70 -18.57 11.15
CA ALA A 225 -13.82 -19.37 11.67
C ALA A 225 -14.76 -18.59 12.62
N SER A 226 -14.35 -17.41 13.11
CA SER A 226 -15.23 -16.56 13.92
C SER A 226 -16.37 -15.92 13.11
N GLY A 227 -16.29 -15.92 11.78
CA GLY A 227 -17.21 -15.19 10.91
C GLY A 227 -17.00 -13.66 10.90
N ARG A 228 -16.00 -13.16 11.64
CA ARG A 228 -15.68 -11.72 11.76
C ARG A 228 -14.53 -11.28 10.86
N VAL A 229 -14.06 -12.16 9.98
CA VAL A 229 -13.05 -11.88 8.95
C VAL A 229 -13.71 -12.13 7.59
N GLY A 230 -13.61 -11.19 6.67
CA GLY A 230 -14.14 -11.41 5.32
C GLY A 230 -14.03 -10.21 4.41
N VAL A 231 -14.75 -10.29 3.31
CA VAL A 231 -14.82 -9.24 2.29
C VAL A 231 -16.22 -8.64 2.23
N MET A 232 -16.31 -7.44 1.64
CA MET A 232 -17.59 -6.82 1.33
C MET A 232 -18.38 -7.67 0.34
N ALA A 233 -19.69 -7.77 0.54
CA ALA A 233 -20.56 -8.47 -0.40
C ALA A 233 -20.69 -7.70 -1.73
N ASN A 234 -20.76 -6.37 -1.64
CA ASN A 234 -20.90 -5.48 -2.79
C ASN A 234 -19.84 -4.36 -2.67
N PRO A 235 -18.57 -4.65 -3.02
CA PRO A 235 -17.50 -3.67 -2.88
C PRO A 235 -17.75 -2.46 -3.80
N PRO A 236 -17.59 -1.22 -3.31
CA PRO A 236 -17.65 -0.03 -4.13
C PRO A 236 -16.51 -0.05 -5.16
N LYS A 237 -16.71 0.63 -6.28
CA LYS A 237 -15.69 0.70 -7.33
C LYS A 237 -14.47 1.48 -6.84
N PHE A 238 -13.32 0.85 -7.02
CA PHE A 238 -12.01 1.45 -6.80
C PHE A 238 -11.04 0.93 -7.87
N VAL A 239 -9.90 1.58 -7.97
CA VAL A 239 -8.79 1.16 -8.81
C VAL A 239 -7.57 1.04 -7.93
N HIS A 240 -6.84 -0.04 -8.08
CA HIS A 240 -5.59 -0.27 -7.37
C HIS A 240 -4.56 -0.83 -8.34
N PHE A 241 -3.43 -0.15 -8.43
CA PHE A 241 -2.29 -0.56 -9.24
C PHE A 241 -1.35 -1.48 -8.46
N TYR A 242 -1.84 -2.67 -8.14
CA TYR A 242 -1.17 -3.65 -7.27
C TYR A 242 0.32 -3.84 -7.55
N GLY A 243 1.12 -3.75 -6.48
CA GLY A 243 2.54 -4.08 -6.52
C GLY A 243 3.42 -3.01 -7.17
N THR A 244 2.90 -1.80 -7.41
CA THR A 244 3.69 -0.71 -8.01
C THR A 244 4.88 -0.34 -7.14
N ILE A 245 4.67 -0.12 -5.84
CA ILE A 245 5.75 0.22 -4.90
C ILE A 245 6.77 -0.92 -4.82
N VAL A 246 6.30 -2.17 -4.75
CA VAL A 246 7.19 -3.36 -4.67
C VAL A 246 8.06 -3.47 -5.91
N GLN A 247 7.48 -3.32 -7.11
CA GLN A 247 8.24 -3.38 -8.37
C GLN A 247 9.26 -2.25 -8.47
N TYR A 248 8.91 -1.04 -8.05
CA TYR A 248 9.89 0.05 -7.95
C TYR A 248 11.05 -0.30 -7.02
N ARG A 249 10.78 -0.86 -5.83
CA ARG A 249 11.85 -1.30 -4.92
C ARG A 249 12.70 -2.42 -5.51
N CYS A 250 12.14 -3.29 -6.35
CA CYS A 250 12.91 -4.31 -7.06
C CYS A 250 13.80 -3.68 -8.15
N TRP A 251 13.27 -2.74 -8.93
CA TRP A 251 14.01 -1.98 -9.94
C TRP A 251 15.18 -1.20 -9.33
N GLN A 252 14.96 -0.46 -8.24
CA GLN A 252 16.02 0.25 -7.52
C GLN A 252 17.14 -0.69 -7.06
N ARG A 253 16.79 -1.85 -6.49
CA ARG A 253 17.75 -2.84 -6.00
C ARG A 253 18.55 -3.51 -7.11
N ALA A 254 17.97 -3.65 -8.30
CA ALA A 254 18.68 -4.22 -9.44
C ALA A 254 19.86 -3.35 -9.90
N GLY A 255 19.89 -2.07 -9.49
CA GLY A 255 20.88 -1.09 -9.91
C GLY A 255 20.67 -0.74 -11.38
N HIS A 256 20.47 0.54 -11.70
CA HIS A 256 20.01 1.04 -13.01
C HIS A 256 20.84 0.60 -14.24
N SER A 257 21.92 -0.16 -14.05
CA SER A 257 22.77 -0.82 -15.04
C SER A 257 22.16 -2.07 -15.69
N ARG A 258 21.09 -2.68 -15.14
CA ARG A 258 20.45 -3.86 -15.73
C ARG A 258 19.18 -3.47 -16.49
N SER A 259 18.97 -4.05 -17.67
CA SER A 259 17.69 -3.95 -18.37
C SER A 259 16.56 -4.51 -17.50
N TRP A 260 15.49 -3.75 -17.38
CA TRP A 260 14.32 -4.07 -16.56
C TRP A 260 13.06 -4.12 -17.43
N GLU A 261 12.36 -5.26 -17.43
CA GLU A 261 11.09 -5.36 -18.14
C GLU A 261 9.94 -4.94 -17.22
N ASP A 262 9.32 -3.78 -17.49
CA ASP A 262 8.21 -3.23 -16.71
C ASP A 262 6.88 -3.81 -17.18
N GLU A 263 6.71 -5.12 -17.03
CA GLU A 263 5.58 -5.85 -17.60
C GLU A 263 4.20 -5.36 -17.10
N LEU A 264 4.15 -4.73 -15.91
CA LEU A 264 2.92 -4.22 -15.29
C LEU A 264 2.75 -2.71 -15.41
N PHE A 265 3.63 -2.03 -16.16
CA PHE A 265 3.59 -0.57 -16.36
C PHE A 265 3.67 0.23 -15.05
N CYS A 266 4.32 -0.32 -14.02
CA CYS A 266 4.41 0.29 -12.71
C CYS A 266 5.38 1.46 -12.69
N LEU A 267 6.51 1.37 -13.41
CA LEU A 267 7.40 2.52 -13.55
C LEU A 267 6.77 3.61 -14.41
N LEU A 268 6.02 3.23 -15.46
CA LEU A 268 5.23 4.18 -16.23
C LEU A 268 4.21 4.91 -15.35
N LEU A 269 3.43 4.19 -14.53
CA LEU A 269 2.46 4.77 -13.61
C LEU A 269 3.12 5.82 -12.71
N LEU A 270 4.18 5.43 -11.98
CA LEU A 270 4.86 6.31 -11.03
C LEU A 270 5.40 7.56 -11.72
N SER A 271 5.97 7.40 -12.91
CA SER A 271 6.55 8.52 -13.68
C SER A 271 5.49 9.48 -14.18
N VAL A 272 4.35 8.95 -14.65
CA VAL A 272 3.19 9.75 -15.06
C VAL A 272 2.59 10.50 -13.88
N LEU A 273 2.39 9.84 -12.73
CA LEU A 273 1.86 10.49 -11.53
C LEU A 273 2.80 11.56 -10.99
N ALA A 274 4.10 11.27 -10.89
CA ALA A 274 5.10 12.22 -10.42
C ALA A 274 5.17 13.48 -11.30
N GLU A 275 5.05 13.33 -12.63
CA GLU A 275 5.07 14.46 -13.55
C GLU A 275 3.72 15.21 -13.57
N ALA A 276 2.60 14.51 -13.58
CA ALA A 276 1.26 15.10 -13.69
C ALA A 276 0.81 15.83 -12.41
N ILE A 277 1.22 15.35 -11.23
CA ILE A 277 0.79 15.91 -9.93
C ILE A 277 1.71 17.07 -9.47
N ALA A 278 2.67 17.48 -10.31
CA ALA A 278 3.51 18.68 -10.22
C ALA A 278 3.58 19.36 -8.84
N GLY A 279 4.70 19.23 -8.14
CA GLY A 279 4.90 19.97 -6.89
C GLY A 279 5.99 19.43 -6.00
N THR A 280 6.54 18.24 -6.29
CA THR A 280 7.51 17.64 -5.37
C THR A 280 8.57 16.83 -6.09
N ARG A 281 9.83 17.08 -5.73
CA ARG A 281 10.97 16.32 -6.22
C ARG A 281 11.01 14.98 -5.48
N CYS A 282 11.14 13.89 -6.23
CA CYS A 282 11.53 12.60 -5.67
C CYS A 282 13.02 12.65 -5.31
N GLU A 283 13.41 12.09 -4.16
CA GLU A 283 14.84 11.97 -3.81
C GLU A 283 15.58 11.07 -4.80
N ILE A 284 14.90 10.00 -5.24
CA ILE A 284 15.39 9.10 -6.27
C ILE A 284 14.61 9.39 -7.56
N PRO A 285 15.27 9.93 -8.60
CA PRO A 285 14.58 10.35 -9.81
C PRO A 285 14.00 9.14 -10.54
N LEU A 286 12.71 9.25 -10.87
CA LEU A 286 12.04 8.34 -11.79
C LEU A 286 12.45 8.67 -13.22
N PRO A 287 12.56 7.67 -14.12
CA PRO A 287 12.67 7.93 -15.55
C PRO A 287 11.47 8.74 -16.03
N ARG A 288 11.66 9.67 -16.95
CA ARG A 288 10.54 10.44 -17.50
C ARG A 288 9.72 9.58 -18.45
N PRO A 289 8.39 9.81 -18.60
CA PRO A 289 7.54 9.03 -19.50
C PRO A 289 8.06 8.94 -20.94
N HIS A 290 8.67 10.01 -21.47
CA HIS A 290 9.27 9.99 -22.81
C HIS A 290 10.55 9.14 -22.90
N GLU A 291 11.30 8.97 -21.81
CA GLU A 291 12.45 8.06 -21.74
C GLU A 291 11.97 6.61 -21.72
N LEU A 292 10.91 6.33 -20.96
CA LEU A 292 10.27 5.01 -20.92
C LEU A 292 9.70 4.60 -22.29
N ALA A 293 9.15 5.55 -23.04
CA ALA A 293 8.61 5.30 -24.37
C ALA A 293 9.65 4.74 -25.37
N ARG A 294 10.96 4.95 -25.13
CA ARG A 294 12.02 4.32 -25.93
C ARG A 294 11.99 2.80 -25.82
N GLY A 295 11.70 2.29 -24.62
CA GLY A 295 11.61 0.87 -24.30
C GLY A 295 10.48 0.09 -24.97
N LEU A 296 9.58 0.79 -25.67
CA LEU A 296 8.53 0.18 -26.47
C LEU A 296 9.08 -0.54 -27.70
N ARG A 297 10.23 -0.10 -28.23
CA ARG A 297 10.79 -0.61 -29.50
C ARG A 297 12.28 -0.91 -29.46
N ASP A 298 12.99 -0.43 -28.44
CA ASP A 298 14.43 -0.59 -28.28
C ASP A 298 14.73 -1.63 -27.18
N PRO A 299 15.15 -2.87 -27.53
CA PRO A 299 15.53 -3.88 -26.54
C PRO A 299 16.78 -3.50 -25.73
N ALA A 300 17.58 -2.53 -26.18
CA ALA A 300 18.74 -2.02 -25.46
C ALA A 300 18.38 -0.90 -24.47
N ALA A 301 17.12 -0.45 -24.43
CA ALA A 301 16.68 0.51 -23.45
C ALA A 301 16.81 -0.04 -22.02
N PRO A 302 17.15 0.80 -21.03
CA PRO A 302 17.25 0.36 -19.63
C PRO A 302 15.93 -0.20 -19.06
N ILE A 303 14.80 0.27 -19.58
CA ILE A 303 13.47 -0.23 -19.22
C ILE A 303 12.75 -0.57 -20.52
N THR A 304 12.13 -1.75 -20.57
CA THR A 304 11.47 -2.29 -21.78
C THR A 304 10.04 -2.74 -21.49
N TYR A 305 9.25 -2.85 -22.57
CA TYR A 305 7.84 -3.28 -22.56
C TYR A 305 7.58 -4.36 -23.61
N LEU A 306 8.54 -5.27 -23.79
CA LEU A 306 8.59 -6.19 -24.93
C LEU A 306 7.96 -7.57 -24.64
N ALA A 307 7.56 -7.82 -23.40
CA ALA A 307 6.89 -9.05 -23.01
C ALA A 307 5.68 -9.32 -23.91
N LYS A 308 5.51 -10.59 -24.31
CA LYS A 308 4.35 -11.02 -25.12
C LYS A 308 3.01 -10.70 -24.45
N THR A 309 2.99 -10.57 -23.12
CA THR A 309 1.81 -10.23 -22.32
C THR A 309 1.55 -8.73 -22.22
N ALA A 310 2.50 -7.87 -22.65
CA ALA A 310 2.42 -6.43 -22.50
C ALA A 310 1.16 -5.81 -23.13
N PRO A 311 0.69 -6.17 -24.34
CA PRO A 311 -0.54 -5.58 -24.90
C PRO A 311 -1.78 -5.80 -24.00
N LYS A 312 -1.93 -7.03 -23.47
CA LYS A 312 -3.05 -7.35 -22.56
C LYS A 312 -2.95 -6.61 -21.24
N ARG A 313 -1.73 -6.51 -20.67
CA ARG A 313 -1.48 -5.81 -19.41
C ARG A 313 -1.65 -4.29 -19.58
N TYR A 314 -1.23 -3.75 -20.71
CA TYR A 314 -1.41 -2.34 -21.06
C TYR A 314 -2.88 -1.97 -21.13
N ALA A 315 -3.72 -2.78 -21.78
CA ALA A 315 -5.16 -2.55 -21.84
C ALA A 315 -5.81 -2.48 -20.44
N SER A 316 -5.35 -3.31 -19.50
CA SER A 316 -5.81 -3.24 -18.10
C SER A 316 -5.28 -2.00 -17.38
N PHE A 317 -3.99 -1.70 -17.51
CA PHE A 317 -3.37 -0.48 -16.97
C PHE A 317 -4.09 0.78 -17.46
N ARG A 318 -4.31 0.89 -18.78
CA ARG A 318 -4.91 2.06 -19.43
C ARG A 318 -6.37 2.28 -19.03
N ARG A 319 -7.14 1.21 -18.77
CA ARG A 319 -8.47 1.31 -18.16
C ARG A 319 -8.42 1.87 -16.74
N GLY A 320 -7.45 1.45 -15.93
CA GLY A 320 -7.20 2.04 -14.61
C GLY A 320 -6.88 3.54 -14.70
N ILE A 321 -6.03 3.93 -15.65
CA ILE A 321 -5.72 5.33 -15.95
C ILE A 321 -6.95 6.11 -16.43
N GLU A 322 -7.83 5.52 -17.25
CA GLU A 322 -9.04 6.22 -17.71
C GLU A 322 -10.03 6.45 -16.58
N ASN A 323 -10.21 5.44 -15.72
CA ASN A 323 -11.00 5.56 -14.51
C ASN A 323 -10.46 6.68 -13.60
N LEU A 324 -9.13 6.81 -13.52
CA LEU A 324 -8.46 7.89 -12.79
C LEU A 324 -8.76 9.25 -13.41
N CYS A 325 -8.58 9.37 -14.73
CA CYS A 325 -8.80 10.60 -15.48
C CYS A 325 -10.28 11.03 -15.56
N SER A 326 -11.20 10.08 -15.39
CA SER A 326 -12.65 10.33 -15.34
C SER A 326 -13.13 10.66 -13.93
N SER A 327 -12.31 10.45 -12.91
CA SER A 327 -12.65 10.81 -11.54
C SER A 327 -12.66 12.33 -11.38
N PRO A 328 -13.70 12.90 -10.74
CA PRO A 328 -13.71 14.31 -10.35
C PRO A 328 -12.51 14.71 -9.49
N ALA A 329 -11.80 13.73 -8.90
CA ALA A 329 -10.72 13.98 -7.98
C ALA A 329 -9.49 14.69 -8.57
N PHE A 330 -9.21 14.41 -9.84
CA PHE A 330 -7.98 14.86 -10.49
C PHE A 330 -8.20 16.10 -11.36
N GLY A 331 -9.44 16.51 -11.60
CA GLY A 331 -9.76 17.67 -12.44
C GLY A 331 -9.32 17.50 -13.90
N ASN A 332 -9.78 18.39 -14.77
CA ASN A 332 -9.53 18.27 -16.21
C ASN A 332 -8.06 18.45 -16.59
N ASP A 333 -7.33 19.31 -15.86
CA ASP A 333 -5.94 19.63 -16.18
C ASP A 333 -5.00 18.45 -15.90
N VAL A 334 -5.08 17.83 -14.72
CA VAL A 334 -4.25 16.65 -14.40
C VAL A 334 -4.63 15.48 -15.30
N ALA A 335 -5.93 15.25 -15.53
CA ALA A 335 -6.40 14.21 -16.44
C ALA A 335 -5.85 14.40 -17.87
N SER A 336 -5.89 15.62 -18.40
CA SER A 336 -5.36 15.96 -19.73
C SER A 336 -3.85 15.74 -19.81
N ARG A 337 -3.11 16.12 -18.75
CA ARG A 337 -1.67 15.86 -18.66
C ARG A 337 -1.36 14.36 -18.61
N ILE A 338 -2.07 13.59 -17.79
CA ILE A 338 -1.91 12.12 -17.72
C ILE A 338 -2.12 11.50 -19.10
N ARG A 339 -3.23 11.82 -19.79
CA ARG A 339 -3.52 11.33 -21.14
C ARG A 339 -2.41 11.68 -22.14
N THR A 340 -1.86 12.89 -22.05
CA THR A 340 -0.73 13.31 -22.89
C THR A 340 0.52 12.48 -22.64
N LEU A 341 0.84 12.19 -21.37
CA LEU A 341 2.04 11.44 -20.99
C LEU A 341 1.97 9.96 -21.40
N VAL A 342 0.77 9.36 -21.46
CA VAL A 342 0.58 7.97 -21.90
C VAL A 342 0.35 7.81 -23.41
N ALA A 343 0.10 8.89 -24.14
CA ALA A 343 -0.19 8.85 -25.58
C ALA A 343 0.84 8.07 -26.45
N PRO A 344 2.17 8.12 -26.19
CA PRO A 344 3.12 7.30 -26.93
C PRO A 344 2.87 5.78 -26.79
N PHE A 345 2.42 5.36 -25.61
CA PHE A 345 2.08 3.97 -25.31
C PHE A 345 0.74 3.58 -25.94
N ASP A 346 -0.26 4.47 -25.89
CA ASP A 346 -1.56 4.27 -26.57
C ASP A 346 -1.35 4.02 -28.07
N LYS A 347 -0.51 4.85 -28.72
CA LYS A 347 -0.15 4.67 -30.12
C LYS A 347 0.58 3.35 -30.39
N HIS A 348 1.45 2.91 -29.49
CA HIS A 348 2.20 1.67 -29.67
C HIS A 348 1.31 0.43 -29.55
N PHE A 349 0.45 0.38 -28.54
CA PHE A 349 -0.44 -0.74 -28.28
C PHE A 349 -1.79 -0.66 -29.00
N SER A 350 -1.99 0.36 -29.84
CA SER A 350 -3.24 0.61 -30.57
C SER A 350 -4.47 0.70 -29.65
N PHE A 351 -4.31 1.35 -28.50
CA PHE A 351 -5.42 1.64 -27.59
C PHE A 351 -6.12 2.92 -28.08
N ALA A 352 -7.40 2.81 -28.42
CA ALA A 352 -8.23 3.91 -28.91
C ALA A 352 -8.96 4.64 -27.79
#